data_AF-A0A4R0JNF9-F1
#
_entry.id   AF-A0A4R0JNF9-F1
#
_cell.length_a   1.000
_cell.length_b   1.000
_cell.length_c   1.000
_cell.angle_alpha   90.00
_cell.angle_beta   90.00
_cell.angle_gamma   90.00
#
_symmetry.space_group_name_H-M   'P 1'
#
loop_
_entity.id
_entity.type
_entity.pdbx_description
1 polymer ?
#
loop_
_entity_poly.entity_id
_entity_poly.type
_entity_poly.pdbx_seq_one_letter_code
_entity_poly.pdbx_strand_id
1 'polypeptide(L)'
;MAVAGWPEELQQVVQDDFRRTSALASYRWKTADTALQDVVRGLDDLLDLVAERVQAGEPKRSRRQTKKSTQGTAATALLAELPFADVADLLGIPADEIDDMLELVTRRSRADRRTALRAIKQLRAQLQHIEVTKDHSRLSRLFSFIVRLFLVLGTAVGSQSVSELVAGDPQLDAMIQTGVGALVAFALERSTAALRDAWHEREPATVAAEAHKSVLKALADAAPADDNERTVWAFRILVCSARAWVACFQLEWAFTEKLEYWQALDEIPEAIRTDSADTLRTIHQRLDALTPPKP
;
A
#
# COMPACT_ATOMS: atom_id res chain seq x y z
N MET A 1 -5.82 -21.71 2.10
CA MET A 1 -5.90 -21.03 3.42
C MET A 1 -6.21 -19.58 3.13
N ALA A 2 -7.41 -19.12 3.46
CA ALA A 2 -7.77 -17.72 3.31
C ALA A 2 -7.14 -16.93 4.45
N VAL A 3 -6.35 -15.93 4.11
CA VAL A 3 -5.84 -14.96 5.08
C VAL A 3 -6.97 -13.98 5.36
N ALA A 4 -7.44 -13.89 6.60
CA ALA A 4 -8.61 -13.06 6.90
C ALA A 4 -8.25 -11.58 6.73
N GLY A 5 -8.94 -10.88 5.84
CA GLY A 5 -8.87 -9.41 5.72
C GLY A 5 -8.49 -8.87 4.34
N TRP A 6 -7.79 -9.64 3.50
CA TRP A 6 -7.36 -9.16 2.19
C TRP A 6 -8.26 -9.62 1.06
N PRO A 7 -8.40 -8.82 -0.01
CA PRO A 7 -9.05 -9.25 -1.25
C PRO A 7 -8.41 -10.56 -1.73
N GLU A 8 -9.26 -11.53 -2.09
CA GLU A 8 -8.86 -12.86 -2.53
C GLU A 8 -7.88 -12.79 -3.71
N GLU A 9 -8.06 -11.77 -4.56
CA GLU A 9 -7.22 -11.47 -5.71
C GLU A 9 -5.76 -11.25 -5.32
N LEU A 10 -5.49 -10.52 -4.23
CA LEU A 10 -4.10 -10.31 -3.80
C LEU A 10 -3.49 -11.59 -3.23
N GLN A 11 -4.25 -12.34 -2.42
CA GLN A 11 -3.74 -13.57 -1.82
C GLN A 11 -3.35 -14.59 -2.90
N GLN A 12 -4.17 -14.69 -3.94
CA GLN A 12 -3.92 -15.57 -5.07
C GLN A 12 -2.63 -15.16 -5.80
N VAL A 13 -2.49 -13.88 -6.14
CA VAL A 13 -1.29 -13.32 -6.78
C VAL A 13 -0.01 -13.60 -5.99
N VAL A 14 -0.06 -13.45 -4.67
CA VAL A 14 1.06 -13.72 -3.76
C VAL A 14 1.46 -15.19 -3.73
N GLN A 15 0.47 -16.07 -3.68
CA GLN A 15 0.72 -17.51 -3.71
C GLN A 15 1.33 -17.94 -5.05
N ASP A 16 0.86 -17.37 -6.15
CA ASP A 16 1.39 -17.67 -7.48
C ASP A 16 2.82 -17.13 -7.65
N ASP A 17 3.16 -15.97 -7.09
CA ASP A 17 4.54 -15.48 -7.10
C ASP A 17 5.46 -16.30 -6.21
N PHE A 18 4.97 -16.78 -5.07
CA PHE A 18 5.70 -17.72 -4.24
C PHE A 18 5.99 -19.04 -4.97
N ARG A 19 5.01 -19.59 -5.71
CA ARG A 19 5.21 -20.78 -6.55
C ARG A 19 6.26 -20.51 -7.63
N ARG A 20 6.19 -19.34 -8.28
CA ARG A 20 7.13 -18.92 -9.32
C ARG A 20 8.56 -18.83 -8.79
N THR A 21 8.77 -18.09 -7.70
CA THR A 21 10.09 -17.88 -7.08
C THR A 21 10.67 -19.17 -6.51
N SER A 22 9.84 -20.02 -5.89
CA SER A 22 10.26 -21.35 -5.43
C SER A 22 10.68 -22.28 -6.56
N ALA A 23 9.96 -22.24 -7.70
CA ALA A 23 10.31 -22.99 -8.88
C ALA A 23 11.64 -22.51 -9.50
N LEU A 24 11.89 -21.19 -9.53
CA LEU A 24 13.17 -20.62 -9.95
C LEU A 24 14.32 -21.09 -9.06
N ALA A 25 14.16 -20.99 -7.73
CA ALA A 25 15.16 -21.44 -6.76
C ALA A 25 15.47 -22.95 -6.87
N SER A 26 14.48 -23.75 -7.29
CA SER A 26 14.63 -25.18 -7.52
C SER A 26 15.03 -25.55 -8.97
N TYR A 27 15.39 -24.58 -9.80
CA TYR A 27 15.74 -24.76 -11.23
C TYR A 27 14.64 -25.42 -12.09
N ARG A 28 13.37 -25.30 -11.70
CA ARG A 28 12.20 -25.83 -12.41
C ARG A 28 11.61 -24.79 -13.36
N TRP A 29 12.35 -24.44 -14.41
CA TRP A 29 12.02 -23.36 -15.34
C TRP A 29 10.62 -23.45 -15.96
N LYS A 30 10.19 -24.63 -16.42
CA LYS A 30 8.84 -24.80 -16.99
C LYS A 30 7.73 -24.49 -15.98
N THR A 31 7.92 -24.88 -14.72
CA THR A 31 6.96 -24.58 -13.65
C THR A 31 6.97 -23.09 -13.32
N ALA A 32 8.15 -22.47 -13.33
CA ALA A 32 8.27 -21.03 -13.16
C ALA A 32 7.57 -20.27 -14.31
N ASP A 33 7.73 -20.69 -15.57
CA ASP A 33 7.10 -20.06 -16.74
C ASP A 33 5.57 -20.13 -16.69
N THR A 34 5.01 -21.24 -16.22
CA THR A 34 3.55 -21.39 -16.00
C THR A 34 3.09 -20.47 -14.87
N ALA A 35 3.75 -20.52 -13.71
CA ALA A 35 3.41 -19.66 -12.58
C ALA A 35 3.58 -18.17 -12.92
N LEU A 36 4.51 -17.81 -13.80
CA LEU A 36 4.66 -16.45 -14.32
C LEU A 36 3.40 -15.97 -15.03
N GLN A 37 2.72 -16.83 -15.79
CA GLN A 37 1.47 -16.46 -16.47
C GLN A 37 0.35 -16.21 -15.47
N ASP A 38 0.25 -17.05 -14.44
CA ASP A 38 -0.74 -16.88 -13.37
C ASP A 38 -0.50 -15.58 -12.59
N VAL A 39 0.76 -15.26 -12.27
CA VAL A 39 1.14 -13.98 -11.65
C VAL A 39 0.79 -12.80 -12.56
N VAL A 40 1.11 -12.87 -13.85
CA VAL A 40 0.79 -11.78 -14.79
C VAL A 40 -0.70 -11.52 -14.85
N ARG A 41 -1.53 -12.58 -14.92
CA ARG A 41 -2.99 -12.45 -14.94
C ARG A 41 -3.51 -11.80 -13.67
N GLY A 42 -3.12 -12.32 -12.51
CA GLY A 42 -3.60 -11.74 -11.26
C GLY A 42 -3.09 -10.30 -11.03
N LEU A 43 -1.89 -9.95 -11.49
CA LEU A 43 -1.43 -8.55 -11.48
C LEU A 43 -2.26 -7.65 -12.40
N ASP A 44 -2.74 -8.16 -13.54
CA ASP A 44 -3.65 -7.42 -14.43
C ASP A 44 -5.01 -7.19 -13.74
N ASP A 45 -5.55 -8.22 -13.08
CA ASP A 45 -6.78 -8.11 -12.27
C ASP A 45 -6.64 -7.07 -11.15
N LEU A 46 -5.50 -7.05 -10.44
CA LEU A 46 -5.21 -6.02 -9.44
C LEU A 46 -5.13 -4.61 -10.07
N LEU A 47 -4.59 -4.48 -11.29
CA LEU A 47 -4.57 -3.21 -12.02
C LEU A 47 -5.96 -2.76 -12.48
N ASP A 48 -6.90 -3.66 -12.71
CA ASP A 48 -8.31 -3.32 -12.93
C ASP A 48 -8.93 -2.72 -11.65
N LEU A 49 -8.75 -3.38 -10.50
CA LEU A 49 -9.22 -2.87 -9.21
C LEU A 49 -8.61 -1.51 -8.85
N VAL A 50 -7.32 -1.31 -9.13
CA VAL A 50 -6.65 -0.01 -9.01
C VAL A 50 -7.31 1.03 -9.90
N ALA A 51 -7.56 0.70 -11.17
CA ALA A 51 -8.18 1.63 -12.11
C ALA A 51 -9.60 2.02 -11.68
N GLU A 52 -10.38 1.07 -11.16
CA GLU A 52 -11.70 1.32 -10.59
C GLU A 52 -11.62 2.28 -9.40
N ARG A 53 -10.69 2.07 -8.46
CA ARG A 53 -10.51 2.97 -7.29
C ARG A 53 -10.06 4.38 -7.70
N VAL A 54 -9.16 4.49 -8.68
CA VAL A 54 -8.73 5.79 -9.24
C VAL A 54 -9.90 6.53 -9.92
N GLN A 55 -10.84 5.80 -10.51
CA GLN A 55 -12.06 6.35 -11.10
C GLN A 55 -13.10 6.72 -10.03
N ALA A 56 -13.29 5.87 -9.02
CA ALA A 56 -14.27 6.05 -7.94
C ALA A 56 -13.96 7.26 -7.04
N GLY A 57 -12.70 7.64 -6.89
CA GLY A 57 -12.27 8.86 -6.19
C GLY A 57 -12.69 10.19 -6.86
N GLU A 58 -13.76 10.20 -7.67
CA GLU A 58 -14.43 11.42 -8.11
C GLU A 58 -15.17 12.09 -6.96
N PRO A 59 -14.83 13.35 -6.61
CA PRO A 59 -15.75 14.12 -5.80
C PRO A 59 -17.04 14.29 -6.62
N LYS A 60 -18.11 13.62 -6.19
CA LYS A 60 -19.47 13.87 -6.68
C LYS A 60 -19.66 15.38 -6.67
N ARG A 61 -20.15 15.95 -7.78
CA ARG A 61 -20.42 17.39 -7.92
C ARG A 61 -21.27 17.89 -6.75
N SER A 62 -20.64 18.34 -5.67
CA SER A 62 -21.33 18.98 -4.56
C SER A 62 -21.58 20.42 -4.99
N ARG A 63 -22.82 20.67 -5.39
CA ARG A 63 -23.36 22.00 -5.65
C ARG A 63 -23.68 22.60 -4.27
N ARG A 64 -22.85 23.56 -3.84
CA ARG A 64 -22.88 24.35 -2.58
C ARG A 64 -22.04 23.78 -1.43
N GLN A 65 -21.00 24.52 -1.04
CA GLN A 65 -21.09 25.36 0.16
C GLN A 65 -19.93 26.36 0.24
N THR A 66 -20.30 27.63 0.31
CA THR A 66 -19.52 28.71 0.89
C THR A 66 -19.57 28.56 2.42
N LYS A 67 -18.41 28.40 3.07
CA LYS A 67 -18.08 29.01 4.37
C LYS A 67 -16.58 28.92 4.59
N LYS A 68 -15.93 30.08 4.59
CA LYS A 68 -14.49 30.27 4.79
C LYS A 68 -14.23 30.71 6.24
N SER A 69 -13.02 30.37 6.68
CA SER A 69 -12.21 31.06 7.69
C SER A 69 -12.57 30.92 9.17
N THR A 70 -12.43 29.70 9.71
CA THR A 70 -11.83 29.47 11.05
C THR A 70 -11.30 28.03 11.20
N GLN A 71 -11.83 27.06 10.43
CA GLN A 71 -11.34 25.67 10.37
C GLN A 71 -10.09 25.45 9.50
N GLY A 72 -9.63 26.48 8.77
CA GLY A 72 -8.52 26.35 7.83
C GLY A 72 -7.17 26.07 8.48
N THR A 73 -6.95 26.49 9.72
CA THR A 73 -5.71 26.27 10.49
C THR A 73 -5.67 24.91 11.19
N ALA A 74 -6.79 24.41 11.72
CA ALA A 74 -6.86 23.07 12.30
C ALA A 74 -6.80 21.97 11.23
N ALA A 75 -7.47 22.17 10.09
CA ALA A 75 -7.38 21.26 8.95
C ALA A 75 -5.98 21.22 8.31
N THR A 76 -5.23 22.34 8.32
CA THR A 76 -3.84 22.35 7.85
C THR A 76 -2.85 21.74 8.83
N ALA A 77 -3.10 21.86 10.15
CA ALA A 77 -2.33 21.14 11.15
C ALA A 77 -2.56 19.62 11.05
N LEU A 78 -3.81 19.17 10.91
CA LEU A 78 -4.14 17.75 10.71
C LEU A 78 -3.58 17.19 9.40
N LEU A 79 -3.48 17.99 8.33
CA LEU A 79 -2.79 17.60 7.09
C LEU A 79 -1.30 17.32 7.31
N ALA A 80 -0.64 18.11 8.17
CA ALA A 80 0.77 17.91 8.48
C ALA A 80 1.00 16.62 9.30
N GLU A 81 -0.01 16.17 10.05
CA GLU A 81 0.03 14.95 10.86
C GLU A 81 -0.25 13.66 10.05
N LEU A 82 -0.77 13.80 8.82
CA LEU A 82 -1.04 12.64 7.96
C LEU A 82 0.27 11.94 7.57
N PRO A 83 0.31 10.61 7.57
CA PRO A 83 1.50 9.79 7.30
C PRO A 83 1.87 9.77 5.81
N PHE A 84 1.78 10.90 5.09
CA PHE A 84 2.10 10.97 3.66
C PHE A 84 3.56 10.65 3.36
N ALA A 85 4.47 10.92 4.31
CA ALA A 85 5.86 10.48 4.20
C ALA A 85 5.96 8.93 4.21
N ASP A 86 5.20 8.26 5.08
CA ASP A 86 5.16 6.79 5.11
C ASP A 86 4.49 6.22 3.85
N VAL A 87 3.47 6.90 3.31
CA VAL A 87 2.83 6.53 2.04
C VAL A 87 3.81 6.70 0.86
N ALA A 88 4.57 7.79 0.83
CA ALA A 88 5.57 8.04 -0.19
C ALA A 88 6.69 6.99 -0.13
N ASP A 89 7.20 6.67 1.06
CA ASP A 89 8.18 5.61 1.28
C ASP A 89 7.66 4.23 0.87
N LEU A 90 6.39 3.93 1.20
CA LEU A 90 5.72 2.70 0.76
C LEU A 90 5.63 2.61 -0.77
N LEU A 91 5.38 3.73 -1.46
CA LEU A 91 5.41 3.82 -2.92
C LEU A 91 6.84 3.85 -3.49
N GLY A 92 7.86 3.95 -2.62
CA GLY A 92 9.28 4.11 -2.93
C GLY A 92 9.62 5.41 -3.65
N ILE A 93 8.90 6.47 -3.32
CA ILE A 93 9.23 7.84 -3.73
C ILE A 93 10.40 8.33 -2.86
N PRO A 94 11.49 8.85 -3.45
CA PRO A 94 12.63 9.38 -2.70
C PRO A 94 12.24 10.51 -1.74
N ALA A 95 12.87 10.56 -0.57
CA ALA A 95 12.54 11.50 0.49
C ALA A 95 12.74 12.97 0.10
N ASP A 96 13.73 13.25 -0.76
CA ASP A 96 14.03 14.57 -1.30
C ASP A 96 12.95 15.09 -2.27
N GLU A 97 12.05 14.23 -2.73
CA GLU A 97 10.96 14.60 -3.65
C GLU A 97 9.61 14.76 -2.94
N ILE A 98 9.53 14.41 -1.65
CA ILE A 98 8.28 14.43 -0.87
C ILE A 98 7.77 15.87 -0.69
N ASP A 99 8.66 16.84 -0.43
CA ASP A 99 8.26 18.22 -0.18
C ASP A 99 7.69 18.89 -1.44
N ASP A 100 8.36 18.71 -2.59
CA ASP A 100 7.89 19.16 -3.91
C ASP A 100 6.55 18.50 -4.27
N MET A 101 6.40 17.22 -3.89
CA MET A 101 5.18 16.44 -4.07
C MET A 101 4.01 16.91 -3.20
N LEU A 102 4.24 17.18 -1.92
CA LEU A 102 3.19 17.66 -1.01
C LEU A 102 2.67 19.02 -1.45
N GLU A 103 3.51 19.87 -2.06
CA GLU A 103 3.06 21.10 -2.70
C GLU A 103 2.16 20.82 -3.92
N LEU A 104 2.48 19.81 -4.74
CA LEU A 104 1.67 19.37 -5.88
C LEU A 104 0.35 18.71 -5.47
N VAL A 105 0.33 17.96 -4.36
CA VAL A 105 -0.87 17.32 -3.78
C VAL A 105 -1.96 18.35 -3.46
N THR A 106 -1.58 19.56 -3.02
CA THR A 106 -2.54 20.65 -2.75
C THR A 106 -3.17 21.23 -4.01
N ARG A 107 -2.60 20.98 -5.19
CA ARG A 107 -3.04 21.52 -6.49
C ARG A 107 -3.64 20.42 -7.36
N ARG A 108 -4.66 19.72 -6.84
CA ARG A 108 -5.35 18.64 -7.58
C ARG A 108 -5.79 19.07 -8.98
N SER A 109 -5.38 18.33 -10.01
CA SER A 109 -5.86 18.54 -11.39
C SER A 109 -6.55 17.29 -11.94
N ARG A 110 -7.54 17.47 -12.83
CA ARG A 110 -8.10 16.34 -13.64
C ARG A 110 -7.03 15.71 -14.54
N ALA A 111 -5.90 16.38 -14.78
CA ALA A 111 -4.83 15.86 -15.60
C ALA A 111 -4.14 14.69 -14.87
N ASP A 112 -3.98 14.76 -13.55
CA ASP A 112 -3.29 13.76 -12.74
C ASP A 112 -3.97 12.39 -12.82
N ARG A 113 -5.31 12.35 -12.80
CA ARG A 113 -6.07 11.10 -13.00
C ARG A 113 -5.88 10.53 -14.41
N ARG A 114 -5.93 11.38 -15.45
CA ARG A 114 -5.70 10.93 -16.83
C ARG A 114 -4.29 10.37 -16.98
N THR A 115 -3.32 10.98 -16.30
CA THR A 115 -1.94 10.49 -16.24
C THR A 115 -1.87 9.14 -15.53
N ALA A 116 -2.48 9.00 -14.36
CA ALA A 116 -2.54 7.72 -13.63
C ALA A 116 -3.17 6.59 -14.46
N LEU A 117 -4.31 6.83 -15.10
CA LEU A 117 -4.97 5.83 -15.97
C LEU A 117 -4.13 5.48 -17.21
N ARG A 118 -3.36 6.44 -17.75
CA ARG A 118 -2.40 6.16 -18.84
C ARG A 118 -1.23 5.32 -18.35
N ALA A 119 -0.69 5.63 -17.18
CA ALA A 119 0.37 4.85 -16.56
C ALA A 119 -0.07 3.41 -16.27
N ILE A 120 -1.29 3.19 -15.78
CA ILE A 120 -1.86 1.84 -15.62
C ILE A 120 -1.87 1.08 -16.95
N LYS A 121 -2.31 1.72 -18.05
CA LYS A 121 -2.25 1.09 -19.39
C LYS A 121 -0.82 0.75 -19.81
N GLN A 122 0.16 1.59 -19.48
CA GLN A 122 1.57 1.30 -19.74
C GLN A 122 2.07 0.10 -18.93
N LEU A 123 1.68 -0.02 -17.65
CA LEU A 123 2.02 -1.19 -16.83
C LEU A 123 1.43 -2.48 -17.40
N ARG A 124 0.19 -2.45 -17.90
CA ARG A 124 -0.43 -3.61 -18.58
C ARG A 124 0.35 -4.01 -19.83
N ALA A 125 0.78 -3.05 -20.64
CA ALA A 125 1.63 -3.33 -21.79
C ALA A 125 2.98 -3.93 -21.37
N GLN A 126 3.55 -3.51 -20.23
CA GLN A 126 4.76 -4.12 -19.67
C GLN A 126 4.51 -5.55 -19.19
N LEU A 127 3.39 -5.84 -18.52
CA LEU A 127 2.99 -7.19 -18.12
C LEU A 127 2.85 -8.13 -19.32
N GLN A 128 2.17 -7.68 -20.38
CA GLN A 128 2.04 -8.45 -21.63
C GLN A 128 3.41 -8.73 -22.27
N HIS A 129 4.30 -7.74 -22.28
CA HIS A 129 5.65 -7.92 -22.79
C HIS A 129 6.47 -8.93 -21.96
N ILE A 130 6.35 -8.87 -20.62
CA ILE A 130 6.98 -9.83 -19.70
C ILE A 130 6.43 -11.25 -19.93
N GLU A 131 5.13 -11.39 -20.15
CA GLU A 131 4.51 -12.69 -20.40
C GLU A 131 5.05 -13.36 -21.66
N VAL A 132 5.28 -12.58 -22.72
CA VAL A 132 5.83 -13.05 -24.00
C VAL A 132 7.33 -13.35 -23.88
N THR A 133 8.09 -12.50 -23.19
CA THR A 133 9.55 -12.63 -23.05
C THR A 133 10.00 -13.55 -21.93
N LYS A 134 9.08 -13.94 -21.02
CA LYS A 134 9.37 -14.71 -19.80
C LYS A 134 10.43 -14.05 -18.90
N ASP A 135 10.41 -12.73 -18.82
CA ASP A 135 11.36 -11.98 -17.99
C ASP A 135 10.98 -12.00 -16.50
N HIS A 136 11.45 -13.02 -15.79
CA HIS A 136 11.22 -13.21 -14.36
C HIS A 136 11.80 -12.10 -13.47
N SER A 137 12.90 -11.49 -13.89
CA SER A 137 13.55 -10.42 -13.12
C SER A 137 12.68 -9.17 -13.15
N ARG A 138 12.23 -8.78 -14.35
CA ARG A 138 11.34 -7.66 -14.54
C ARG A 138 9.97 -7.88 -13.90
N LEU A 139 9.45 -9.11 -13.93
CA LEU A 139 8.21 -9.44 -13.22
C LEU A 139 8.32 -9.19 -11.72
N SER A 140 9.42 -9.59 -11.08
CA SER A 140 9.61 -9.41 -9.63
C SER A 140 9.59 -7.94 -9.22
N ARG A 141 10.15 -7.06 -10.07
CA ARG A 141 10.12 -5.61 -9.86
C ARG A 141 8.70 -5.05 -10.00
N LEU A 142 8.01 -5.44 -11.06
CA LEU A 142 6.67 -4.95 -11.36
C LEU A 142 5.62 -5.46 -10.36
N PHE A 143 5.76 -6.72 -9.93
CA PHE A 143 4.96 -7.32 -8.86
C PHE A 143 5.00 -6.46 -7.60
N SER A 144 6.20 -6.17 -7.09
CA SER A 144 6.34 -5.40 -5.84
C SER A 144 5.69 -4.02 -5.96
N PHE A 145 5.83 -3.38 -7.12
CA PHE A 145 5.23 -2.06 -7.34
C PHE A 145 3.70 -2.12 -7.37
N ILE A 146 3.11 -3.03 -8.14
CA ILE A 146 1.65 -3.17 -8.26
C ILE A 146 1.01 -3.54 -6.92
N VAL A 147 1.66 -4.41 -6.14
CA VAL A 147 1.17 -4.78 -4.80
C VAL A 147 1.20 -3.58 -3.85
N ARG A 148 2.28 -2.78 -3.83
CA ARG A 148 2.35 -1.52 -3.04
C ARG A 148 1.24 -0.56 -3.43
N LEU A 149 1.01 -0.39 -4.73
CA LEU A 149 -0.02 0.49 -5.29
C LEU A 149 -1.42 0.06 -4.83
N PHE A 150 -1.72 -1.23 -4.96
CA PHE A 150 -3.00 -1.80 -4.56
C PHE A 150 -3.26 -1.60 -3.06
N LEU A 151 -2.22 -1.83 -2.25
CA LEU A 151 -2.24 -1.67 -0.80
C LEU A 151 -2.54 -0.25 -0.35
N VAL A 152 -1.78 0.72 -0.87
CA VAL A 152 -1.96 2.14 -0.56
C VAL A 152 -3.38 2.59 -0.90
N LEU A 153 -3.89 2.21 -2.07
CA LEU A 153 -5.27 2.52 -2.45
C LEU A 153 -6.30 1.80 -1.60
N GLY A 154 -6.02 0.58 -1.14
CA GLY A 154 -6.86 -0.17 -0.21
C GLY A 154 -7.04 0.56 1.11
N THR A 155 -5.95 1.10 1.69
CA THR A 155 -6.01 1.83 2.97
C THR A 155 -6.88 3.10 2.90
N ALA A 156 -6.84 3.82 1.76
CA ALA A 156 -7.48 5.14 1.64
C ALA A 156 -8.83 5.15 0.93
N VAL A 157 -9.09 4.20 0.01
CA VAL A 157 -10.24 4.24 -0.92
C VAL A 157 -10.93 2.86 -1.05
N GLY A 158 -10.50 1.85 -0.29
CA GLY A 158 -11.12 0.53 -0.30
C GLY A 158 -12.45 0.46 0.45
N SER A 159 -13.13 -0.68 0.37
CA SER A 159 -14.32 -1.02 1.19
C SER A 159 -14.02 -1.22 2.70
N GLN A 160 -12.75 -1.05 3.06
CA GLN A 160 -12.24 -0.98 4.43
C GLN A 160 -11.35 0.27 4.53
N SER A 161 -11.82 1.38 3.97
CA SER A 161 -11.10 2.66 4.07
C SER A 161 -11.00 3.09 5.53
N VAL A 162 -9.97 3.85 5.89
CA VAL A 162 -9.78 4.33 7.29
C VAL A 162 -11.05 5.00 7.83
N SER A 163 -11.73 5.79 6.99
CA SER A 163 -12.92 6.54 7.36
C SER A 163 -14.12 5.64 7.69
N GLU A 164 -14.27 4.51 7.01
CA GLU A 164 -15.29 3.49 7.32
C GLU A 164 -14.95 2.72 8.60
N LEU A 165 -13.65 2.55 8.91
CA LEU A 165 -13.19 1.85 10.11
C LEU A 165 -13.39 2.67 11.39
N VAL A 166 -13.29 4.01 11.30
CA VAL A 166 -13.22 4.90 12.49
C VAL A 166 -14.35 5.93 12.52
N ALA A 167 -15.33 5.87 11.61
CA ALA A 167 -16.44 6.84 11.50
C ALA A 167 -15.96 8.32 11.41
N GLY A 168 -14.86 8.55 10.69
CA GLY A 168 -14.19 9.86 10.61
C GLY A 168 -14.96 10.96 9.88
N ASP A 169 -14.48 12.20 9.99
CA ASP A 169 -15.05 13.37 9.29
C ASP A 169 -14.97 13.19 7.76
N PRO A 170 -16.09 13.33 7.01
CA PRO A 170 -16.09 13.28 5.55
C PRO A 170 -15.09 14.24 4.88
N GLN A 171 -14.76 15.37 5.51
CA GLN A 171 -13.76 16.29 5.00
C GLN A 171 -12.34 15.71 5.11
N LEU A 172 -12.01 15.07 6.24
CA LEU A 172 -10.72 14.41 6.45
C LEU A 172 -10.56 13.22 5.49
N ASP A 173 -11.62 12.44 5.30
CA ASP A 173 -11.67 11.35 4.32
C ASP A 173 -11.32 11.84 2.90
N ALA A 174 -12.01 12.89 2.44
CA ALA A 174 -11.77 13.47 1.12
C ALA A 174 -10.32 13.98 0.96
N MET A 175 -9.71 14.45 2.05
CA MET A 175 -8.33 14.92 2.09
C MET A 175 -7.33 13.76 2.01
N ILE A 176 -7.54 12.68 2.78
CA ILE A 176 -6.75 11.44 2.71
C ILE A 176 -6.82 10.86 1.30
N GLN A 177 -8.04 10.68 0.75
CA GLN A 177 -8.24 10.15 -0.60
C GLN A 177 -7.56 11.01 -1.68
N THR A 178 -7.63 12.34 -1.53
CA THR A 178 -6.99 13.26 -2.48
C THR A 178 -5.47 13.18 -2.39
N GLY A 179 -4.91 13.20 -1.17
CA GLY A 179 -3.47 13.12 -0.95
C GLY A 179 -2.87 11.81 -1.43
N VAL A 180 -3.49 10.70 -1.05
CA VAL A 180 -3.10 9.36 -1.50
C VAL A 180 -3.25 9.22 -3.00
N GLY A 181 -4.35 9.70 -3.59
CA GLY A 181 -4.55 9.65 -5.04
C GLY A 181 -3.48 10.43 -5.82
N ALA A 182 -3.02 11.57 -5.31
CA ALA A 182 -1.94 12.34 -5.91
C ALA A 182 -0.58 11.65 -5.79
N LEU A 183 -0.26 11.08 -4.62
CA LEU A 183 0.95 10.26 -4.42
C LEU A 183 0.98 9.04 -5.34
N VAL A 184 -0.15 8.35 -5.47
CA VAL A 184 -0.33 7.22 -6.40
C VAL A 184 -0.13 7.67 -7.84
N ALA A 185 -0.72 8.80 -8.26
CA ALA A 185 -0.56 9.31 -9.61
C ALA A 185 0.90 9.68 -9.93
N PHE A 186 1.59 10.33 -8.98
CA PHE A 186 3.00 10.66 -9.10
C PHE A 186 3.87 9.40 -9.17
N ALA A 187 3.66 8.46 -8.26
CA ALA A 187 4.38 7.19 -8.26
C ALA A 187 4.17 6.46 -9.59
N LEU A 188 2.94 6.41 -10.10
CA LEU A 188 2.63 5.81 -11.39
C LEU A 188 3.35 6.49 -12.57
N GLU A 189 3.38 7.82 -12.60
CA GLU A 189 4.09 8.58 -13.63
C GLU A 189 5.60 8.34 -13.59
N ARG A 190 6.18 8.33 -12.39
CA ARG A 190 7.61 8.13 -12.19
C ARG A 190 8.05 6.69 -12.43
N SER A 191 7.24 5.72 -12.02
CA SER A 191 7.57 4.29 -12.11
C SER A 191 7.62 3.78 -13.54
N THR A 192 6.74 4.27 -14.43
CA THR A 192 6.78 3.87 -15.84
C THR A 192 8.07 4.34 -16.54
N ALA A 193 8.71 5.40 -16.04
CA ALA A 193 10.03 5.86 -16.46
C ALA A 193 11.19 5.16 -15.70
N ALA A 194 11.08 5.01 -14.38
CA ALA A 194 12.17 4.57 -13.49
C ALA A 194 12.33 3.05 -13.36
N LEU A 195 11.29 2.24 -13.65
CA LEU A 195 11.37 0.76 -13.68
C LEU A 195 12.36 0.23 -14.74
N ARG A 196 12.97 1.13 -15.51
CA ARG A 196 14.02 0.87 -16.47
C ARG A 196 15.43 0.89 -15.87
N ASP A 197 15.73 1.72 -14.86
CA ASP A 197 17.13 2.07 -14.55
C ASP A 197 17.63 1.81 -13.10
N ALA A 198 16.85 1.93 -12.03
CA ALA A 198 17.29 1.48 -10.69
C ALA A 198 16.14 1.67 -9.68
N TRP A 199 15.79 0.62 -8.94
CA TRP A 199 15.09 0.78 -7.67
C TRP A 199 16.12 0.58 -6.56
N HIS A 200 16.12 1.47 -5.57
CA HIS A 200 17.17 1.60 -4.55
C HIS A 200 17.64 0.26 -3.96
N GLU A 201 18.95 0.08 -4.00
CA GLU A 201 19.79 -0.98 -3.44
C GLU A 201 19.77 -0.99 -1.89
N ARG A 202 18.61 -0.79 -1.27
CA ARG A 202 18.49 -1.07 0.17
C ARG A 202 18.30 -2.57 0.34
N GLU A 203 19.13 -3.15 1.19
CA GLU A 203 19.05 -4.55 1.55
C GLU A 203 17.66 -4.88 2.08
N PRO A 204 16.94 -5.88 1.49
CA PRO A 204 15.57 -6.19 1.85
C PRO A 204 15.35 -6.41 3.35
N ALA A 205 16.31 -7.08 4.02
CA ALA A 205 16.26 -7.35 5.45
C ALA A 205 16.27 -6.06 6.29
N THR A 206 17.07 -5.06 5.88
CA THR A 206 17.08 -3.75 6.55
C THR A 206 15.75 -3.03 6.39
N VAL A 207 15.19 -3.01 5.17
CA VAL A 207 13.88 -2.38 4.90
C VAL A 207 12.77 -3.05 5.72
N ALA A 208 12.79 -4.37 5.84
CA ALA A 208 11.82 -5.11 6.64
C ALA A 208 11.96 -4.87 8.14
N ALA A 209 13.18 -4.84 8.67
CA ALA A 209 13.43 -4.53 10.07
C ALA A 209 12.95 -3.12 10.45
N GLU A 210 13.20 -2.13 9.58
CA GLU A 210 12.70 -0.76 9.75
C GLU A 210 11.16 -0.71 9.73
N ALA A 211 10.54 -1.34 8.73
CA ALA A 211 9.09 -1.36 8.60
C ALA A 211 8.41 -2.07 9.78
N HIS A 212 8.99 -3.17 10.25
CA HIS A 212 8.54 -3.90 11.43
C HIS A 212 8.57 -3.03 12.69
N LYS A 213 9.70 -2.33 12.92
CA LYS A 213 9.84 -1.40 14.04
C LYS A 213 8.82 -0.27 13.99
N SER A 214 8.52 0.25 12.80
CA SER A 214 7.51 1.29 12.61
C SER A 214 6.10 0.82 12.98
N VAL A 215 5.73 -0.43 12.62
CA VAL A 215 4.44 -1.01 13.01
C VAL A 215 4.33 -1.17 14.52
N LEU A 216 5.36 -1.74 15.18
CA LEU A 216 5.34 -1.89 16.64
C LEU A 216 5.21 -0.54 17.34
N LYS A 217 5.96 0.47 16.88
CA LYS A 217 5.85 1.83 17.42
C LYS A 217 4.43 2.38 17.25
N ALA A 218 3.84 2.26 16.06
CA ALA A 218 2.50 2.77 15.80
C ALA A 218 1.41 2.06 16.62
N LEU A 219 1.56 0.75 16.86
CA LEU A 219 0.64 -0.03 17.70
C LEU A 219 0.80 0.25 19.20
N ALA A 220 1.97 0.71 19.64
CA ALA A 220 2.23 1.08 21.03
C ALA A 220 1.57 2.43 21.41
N ASP A 221 1.32 3.29 20.43
CA ASP A 221 0.64 4.57 20.64
C ASP A 221 -0.83 4.32 21.04
N ALA A 222 -1.26 4.92 22.15
CA ALA A 222 -2.63 4.81 22.61
C ALA A 222 -3.62 5.47 21.63
N ALA A 223 -4.77 4.83 21.40
CA ALA A 223 -5.82 5.38 20.56
C ALA A 223 -6.31 6.75 21.09
N PRO A 224 -6.31 7.80 20.25
CA PRO A 224 -6.84 9.11 20.64
C PRO A 224 -8.34 9.08 20.95
N ALA A 225 -8.76 10.04 21.78
CA ALA A 225 -10.17 10.23 22.12
C ALA A 225 -10.93 11.05 21.06
N ASP A 226 -10.24 11.92 20.32
CA ASP A 226 -10.81 12.69 19.22
C ASP A 226 -10.92 11.84 17.94
N ASP A 227 -12.06 11.89 17.25
CA ASP A 227 -12.35 11.05 16.08
C ASP A 227 -11.42 11.35 14.89
N ASN A 228 -11.01 12.61 14.71
CA ASN A 228 -10.09 12.99 13.63
C ASN A 228 -8.67 12.51 13.94
N GLU A 229 -8.19 12.74 15.16
CA GLU A 229 -6.91 12.21 15.62
C GLU A 229 -6.87 10.68 15.55
N ARG A 230 -7.98 10.02 15.91
CA ARG A 230 -8.13 8.56 15.81
C ARG A 230 -8.09 8.08 14.36
N THR A 231 -8.68 8.82 13.43
CA THR A 231 -8.60 8.53 11.99
C THR A 231 -7.16 8.64 11.49
N VAL A 232 -6.42 9.68 11.88
CA VAL A 232 -4.99 9.85 11.53
C VAL A 232 -4.13 8.72 12.13
N TRP A 233 -4.37 8.38 13.39
CA TRP A 233 -3.70 7.27 14.09
C TRP A 233 -3.95 5.92 13.39
N ALA A 234 -5.20 5.62 13.05
CA ALA A 234 -5.56 4.39 12.33
C ALA A 234 -4.92 4.36 10.95
N PHE A 235 -4.93 5.49 10.22
CA PHE A 235 -4.29 5.58 8.91
C PHE A 235 -2.79 5.29 8.99
N ARG A 236 -2.09 5.83 10.00
CA ARG A 236 -0.67 5.57 10.23
C ARG A 236 -0.40 4.09 10.47
N ILE A 237 -1.17 3.44 11.35
CA ILE A 237 -1.02 2.01 11.63
C ILE A 237 -1.21 1.18 10.35
N LEU A 238 -2.24 1.48 9.56
CA LEU A 238 -2.54 0.73 8.33
C LEU A 238 -1.45 0.90 7.27
N VAL A 239 -0.90 2.10 7.11
CA VAL A 239 0.22 2.35 6.18
C VAL A 239 1.49 1.64 6.66
N CYS A 240 1.82 1.72 7.95
CA CYS A 240 2.96 0.98 8.50
C CYS A 240 2.78 -0.53 8.31
N SER A 241 1.57 -1.06 8.52
CA SER A 241 1.25 -2.47 8.37
C SER A 241 1.41 -2.92 6.92
N ALA A 242 0.87 -2.17 5.96
CA ALA A 242 1.06 -2.41 4.54
C ALA A 242 2.55 -2.38 4.14
N ARG A 243 3.33 -1.44 4.69
CA ARG A 243 4.77 -1.37 4.45
C ARG A 243 5.51 -2.58 5.00
N ALA A 244 5.23 -3.00 6.23
CA ALA A 244 5.84 -4.17 6.83
C ALA A 244 5.48 -5.45 6.07
N TRP A 245 4.22 -5.56 5.64
CA TRP A 245 3.72 -6.65 4.82
C TRP A 245 4.53 -6.79 3.53
N VAL A 246 4.71 -5.69 2.78
CA VAL A 246 5.44 -5.67 1.51
C VAL A 246 6.93 -5.88 1.72
N ALA A 247 7.53 -5.26 2.73
CA ALA A 247 8.97 -5.37 2.99
C ALA A 247 9.37 -6.81 3.31
N CYS A 248 8.50 -7.56 3.99
CA CYS A 248 8.74 -8.97 4.26
C CYS A 248 8.56 -9.86 3.02
N PHE A 249 7.85 -9.41 1.99
CA PHE A 249 7.52 -10.23 0.81
C PHE A 249 8.74 -10.85 0.12
N GLN A 250 9.82 -10.09 -0.07
CA GLN A 250 11.02 -10.60 -0.75
C GLN A 250 12.06 -11.21 0.19
N LEU A 251 11.80 -11.27 1.51
CA LEU A 251 12.71 -11.90 2.45
C LEU A 251 12.68 -13.42 2.33
N GLU A 252 13.88 -13.99 2.38
CA GLU A 252 14.10 -15.40 2.72
C GLU A 252 13.74 -15.59 4.20
N TRP A 253 12.47 -15.87 4.43
CA TRP A 253 11.89 -16.12 5.75
C TRP A 253 11.02 -17.36 5.66
N ALA A 254 11.05 -18.21 6.70
CA ALA A 254 10.26 -19.43 6.74
C ALA A 254 8.79 -19.13 6.43
N PHE A 255 8.23 -19.81 5.42
CA PHE A 255 6.90 -19.47 4.90
C PHE A 255 5.82 -19.52 5.97
N THR A 256 5.92 -20.44 6.93
CA THR A 256 5.00 -20.55 8.07
C THR A 256 5.06 -19.33 8.97
N GLU A 257 6.25 -18.88 9.38
CA GLU A 257 6.44 -17.70 10.22
C GLU A 257 6.00 -16.42 9.49
N LYS A 258 6.33 -16.31 8.21
CA LYS A 258 5.91 -15.21 7.34
C LYS A 258 4.40 -15.14 7.18
N LEU A 259 3.73 -16.29 7.06
CA LEU A 259 2.28 -16.38 7.01
C LEU A 259 1.63 -15.98 8.33
N GLU A 260 2.18 -16.44 9.46
CA GLU A 260 1.73 -16.03 10.80
C GLU A 260 1.90 -14.51 11.01
N TYR A 261 3.01 -13.96 10.52
CA TYR A 261 3.28 -12.53 10.57
C TYR A 261 2.29 -11.73 9.74
N TRP A 262 2.05 -12.14 8.49
CA TRP A 262 1.03 -11.51 7.66
C TRP A 262 -0.36 -11.62 8.29
N GLN A 263 -0.75 -12.79 8.80
CA GLN A 263 -2.02 -12.94 9.53
C GLN A 263 -2.15 -11.95 10.69
N ALA A 264 -1.08 -11.75 11.47
CA ALA A 264 -1.10 -10.78 12.57
C ALA A 264 -1.27 -9.33 12.07
N LEU A 265 -0.64 -8.96 10.95
CA LEU A 265 -0.86 -7.66 10.30
C LEU A 265 -2.29 -7.51 9.77
N ASP A 266 -2.89 -8.60 9.31
CA ASP A 266 -4.17 -8.61 8.61
C ASP A 266 -5.36 -8.56 9.58
N GLU A 267 -5.12 -8.87 10.86
CA GLU A 267 -6.08 -8.69 11.96
C GLU A 267 -6.21 -7.23 12.42
N ILE A 268 -5.25 -6.36 12.08
CA ILE A 268 -5.19 -4.96 12.53
C ILE A 268 -6.42 -4.14 12.09
N PRO A 269 -6.87 -4.15 10.82
CA PRO A 269 -8.04 -3.38 10.40
C PRO A 269 -9.29 -3.74 11.19
N GLU A 270 -9.48 -5.03 11.48
CA GLU A 270 -10.61 -5.51 12.26
C GLU A 270 -10.54 -5.08 13.73
N ALA A 271 -9.35 -5.13 14.31
CA ALA A 271 -9.11 -4.68 15.68
C ALA A 271 -9.36 -3.17 15.84
N ILE A 272 -8.99 -2.37 14.84
CA ILE A 272 -9.32 -0.93 14.77
C ILE A 272 -10.84 -0.74 14.66
N ARG A 273 -11.50 -1.46 13.75
CA ARG A 273 -12.95 -1.35 13.51
C ARG A 273 -13.78 -1.66 14.76
N THR A 274 -13.33 -2.62 15.55
CA THR A 274 -14.02 -3.05 16.79
C THR A 274 -13.59 -2.26 18.03
N ASP A 275 -12.69 -1.29 17.89
CA ASP A 275 -12.08 -0.50 18.97
C ASP A 275 -11.50 -1.39 20.10
N SER A 276 -10.95 -2.55 19.72
CA SER A 276 -10.48 -3.55 20.68
C SER A 276 -9.02 -3.33 21.06
N ALA A 277 -8.80 -2.53 22.11
CA ALA A 277 -7.46 -2.27 22.65
C ALA A 277 -6.73 -3.56 23.10
N ASP A 278 -7.46 -4.55 23.62
CA ASP A 278 -6.89 -5.84 24.01
C ASP A 278 -6.44 -6.67 22.81
N THR A 279 -7.21 -6.64 21.70
CA THR A 279 -6.81 -7.30 20.45
C THR A 279 -5.57 -6.63 19.87
N LEU A 280 -5.51 -5.30 19.81
CA LEU A 280 -4.32 -4.57 19.33
C LEU A 280 -3.08 -4.87 20.18
N ARG A 281 -3.23 -4.97 21.51
CA ARG A 281 -2.14 -5.37 22.41
C ARG A 281 -1.66 -6.79 22.12
N THR A 282 -2.60 -7.71 21.88
CA THR A 282 -2.27 -9.11 21.53
C THR A 282 -1.54 -9.20 20.20
N ILE A 283 -1.99 -8.43 19.20
CA ILE A 283 -1.31 -8.33 17.89
C ILE A 283 0.11 -7.76 18.07
N HIS A 284 0.27 -6.69 18.84
CA HIS A 284 1.60 -6.12 19.14
C HIS A 284 2.53 -7.17 19.75
N GLN A 285 2.08 -7.93 20.74
CA GLN A 285 2.88 -9.00 21.38
C GLN A 285 3.26 -10.12 20.40
N ARG A 286 2.33 -10.52 19.52
CA ARG A 286 2.60 -11.52 18.47
C ARG A 286 3.63 -11.01 17.46
N LEU A 287 3.49 -9.78 17.01
CA LEU A 287 4.45 -9.17 16.08
C LEU A 287 5.84 -9.04 16.73
N ASP A 288 5.92 -8.60 17.99
CA ASP A 288 7.20 -8.48 18.71
C ASP A 288 7.95 -9.82 18.81
N ALA A 289 7.21 -10.94 18.92
CA ALA A 289 7.77 -12.29 18.88
C ALA A 289 8.19 -12.75 17.47
N LEU A 290 7.54 -12.25 16.42
CA LEU A 290 7.79 -12.57 15.00
C LEU A 290 8.71 -11.52 14.38
N THR A 291 10.00 -11.58 14.71
CA THR A 291 10.99 -10.65 14.17
C THR A 291 11.44 -11.06 12.77
N PRO A 292 11.40 -10.16 11.76
CA PRO A 292 11.99 -10.44 10.45
C PRO A 292 13.48 -10.82 10.56
N PRO A 293 13.98 -11.71 9.69
CA PRO A 293 15.38 -12.09 9.70
C PRO A 293 16.28 -10.87 9.50
N LYS A 294 17.37 -10.83 10.26
CA LYS A 294 18.41 -9.77 10.16
C LYS A 294 19.23 -9.98 8.88
N PRO A 295 19.80 -8.90 8.31
CA PRO A 295 20.79 -8.99 7.24
C PRO A 295 21.99 -9.86 7.66
#